data_AF-A0A1G9V7S7-F1
#
_entry.id   AF-A0A1G9V7S7-F1
#
_cell.length_a   1.000
_cell.length_b   1.000
_cell.length_c   1.000
_cell.angle_alpha   90.00
_cell.angle_beta   90.00
_cell.angle_gamma   90.00
#
_symmetry.space_group_name_H-M   'P 1'
#
loop_
_entity.id
_entity.type
_entity.pdbx_description
1 polymer ?
#
loop_
_entity_poly.entity_id
_entity_poly.type
_entity_poly.pdbx_seq_one_letter_code
_entity_poly.pdbx_strand_id
1 'polypeptide(L)' 'MKNKTRLILLISLYFLLCIFDYIFTNSFNWLTNILESIVVFAIIMFLTELESK' A
#
# COMPACT_ATOMS: atom_id res chain seq x y z
N MET A 1 -13.79 4.50 -8.29
CA MET A 1 -13.94 3.96 -6.91
C MET A 1 -14.22 5.11 -5.95
N LYS A 2 -15.19 4.98 -5.03
CA LYS A 2 -15.48 6.03 -4.01
C LYS A 2 -14.23 6.23 -3.12
N ASN A 3 -13.98 7.46 -2.64
CA ASN A 3 -12.81 7.77 -1.79
C ASN A 3 -12.68 6.84 -0.57
N LYS A 4 -13.80 6.37 -0.02
CA LYS A 4 -13.82 5.40 1.10
C LYS A 4 -13.14 4.08 0.74
N THR A 5 -13.38 3.56 -0.46
CA THR A 5 -12.78 2.29 -0.91
C THR A 5 -11.26 2.43 -1.10
N ARG A 6 -10.80 3.59 -1.58
CA ARG A 6 -9.36 3.88 -1.74
C ARG A 6 -8.63 3.90 -0.40
N LEU A 7 -9.22 4.50 0.62
CA LEU A 7 -8.66 4.51 1.97
C LEU A 7 -8.58 3.12 2.59
N ILE A 8 -9.63 2.30 2.42
CA ILE A 8 -9.62 0.92 2.92
C ILE A 8 -8.49 0.12 2.26
N LEU A 9 -8.33 0.23 0.94
CA LEU A 9 -7.26 -0.42 0.20
C LEU A 9 -5.87 0.00 0.68
N LEU A 10 -5.65 1.30 0.90
CA LEU A 10 -4.38 1.82 1.41
C LEU A 10 -4.06 1.25 2.80
N ILE A 11 -5.04 1.23 3.70
CA ILE A 11 -4.86 0.66 5.06
C ILE A 11 -4.54 -0.83 4.98
N SER A 12 -5.26 -1.59 4.15
CA SER A 12 -4.99 -3.02 3.96
C SER A 12 -3.60 -3.29 3.38
N LEU A 13 -3.17 -2.50 2.39
CA LEU A 13 -1.83 -2.57 1.81
C LEU A 13 -0.73 -2.29 2.85
N TYR A 14 -0.95 -1.29 3.69
CA TYR A 14 -0.03 -0.96 4.78
C TYR A 14 0.13 -2.12 5.77
N PHE A 15 -0.96 -2.72 6.24
CA PHE A 15 -0.88 -3.87 7.14
C PHE A 15 -0.17 -5.06 6.50
N LEU A 16 -0.41 -5.29 5.20
CA LEU A 16 0.26 -6.35 4.47
C LEU A 16 1.78 -6.13 4.40
N LEU A 17 2.22 -4.91 4.10
CA LEU A 17 3.65 -4.54 4.07
C LEU A 17 4.30 -4.70 5.44
N CYS A 18 3.62 -4.28 6.51
CA CYS A 18 4.10 -4.49 7.88
C CYS A 18 4.29 -5.97 8.22
N ILE A 19 3.39 -6.84 7.77
CA ILE A 19 3.52 -8.30 7.96
C ILE A 19 4.72 -8.83 7.17
N PHE A 20 4.89 -8.41 5.92
CA PHE A 20 6.02 -8.84 5.09
C PHE A 20 7.36 -8.35 5.65
N ASP A 21 7.45 -7.09 6.05
CA ASP A 21 8.65 -6.51 6.69
C ASP A 21 9.05 -7.36 7.91
N TYR A 22 8.08 -7.66 8.79
CA TYR A 22 8.34 -8.52 9.94
C TYR A 22 8.82 -9.93 9.55
N ILE A 23 8.23 -10.55 8.52
CA ILE A 23 8.63 -11.89 8.06
C ILE A 23 10.06 -11.89 7.50
N PHE A 24 10.44 -10.86 6.75
CA PHE A 24 11.73 -10.83 6.04
C PHE A 24 12.88 -10.25 6.87
N THR A 25 12.61 -9.22 7.67
CA THR A 25 13.65 -8.51 8.43
C THR A 25 13.60 -8.80 9.93
N ASN A 26 12.59 -9.53 10.43
CA ASN A 26 12.29 -9.69 11.86
C ASN A 26 12.21 -8.35 12.61
N SER A 27 11.92 -7.27 11.89
CA SER A 27 11.86 -5.91 12.43
C SER A 27 10.59 -5.22 11.96
N PHE A 28 10.13 -4.23 12.73
CA PHE A 28 8.98 -3.41 12.38
C PHE A 28 9.44 -1.98 12.11
N ASN A 29 9.58 -1.60 10.84
CA ASN A 29 9.89 -0.23 10.48
C ASN A 29 8.63 0.52 10.01
N TRP A 30 7.87 1.01 10.98
CA TRP A 30 6.59 1.70 10.79
C TRP A 30 6.65 2.84 9.75
N LEU A 31 7.69 3.67 9.81
CA LEU A 31 7.80 4.84 8.93
C LEU A 31 8.07 4.43 7.47
N THR A 32 8.96 3.46 7.27
CA THR A 32 9.25 2.91 5.94
C THR A 32 8.01 2.23 5.36
N ASN A 33 7.31 1.41 6.14
CA ASN A 33 6.11 0.71 5.69
C ASN A 33 4.97 1.67 5.30
N ILE A 34 4.82 2.80 6.00
CA ILE A 34 3.88 3.86 5.61
C ILE A 34 4.24 4.44 4.24
N LEU A 35 5.50 4.84 4.04
CA LEU A 35 5.95 5.41 2.78
C LEU A 35 5.80 4.43 1.61
N GLU A 36 6.23 3.18 1.80
CA GLU A 36 6.10 2.13 0.81
C GLU A 36 4.63 1.86 0.44
N SER A 37 3.73 1.84 1.42
CA SER A 37 2.29 1.64 1.16
C SER A 37 1.69 2.74 0.29
N ILE A 38 2.08 4.00 0.52
CA ILE A 38 1.62 5.15 -0.27
C ILE A 38 2.17 5.06 -1.71
N VAL A 39 3.44 4.72 -1.88
CA VAL A 39 4.08 4.59 -3.19
C VAL A 39 3.45 3.45 -3.99
N VAL A 40 3.30 2.27 -3.39
CA VAL A 40 2.67 1.11 -4.04
C VAL A 40 1.23 1.42 -4.43
N PHE A 41 0.47 2.06 -3.54
CA PHE A 41 -0.90 2.48 -3.84
C PHE A 41 -0.96 3.48 -5.01
N ALA A 42 -0.04 4.45 -5.07
CA ALA A 42 0.02 5.41 -6.18
C ALA A 42 0.32 4.72 -7.52
N ILE A 43 1.22 3.75 -7.54
CA ILE A 43 1.53 2.95 -8.74
C ILE A 43 0.31 2.15 -9.19
N ILE A 44 -0.37 1.46 -8.27
CA ILE A 44 -1.58 0.69 -8.57
C ILE A 44 -2.65 1.62 -9.17
N MET A 45 -2.88 2.79 -8.56
CA MET A 45 -3.83 3.77 -9.07
C MET A 45 -3.47 4.23 -10.49
N PHE A 46 -2.20 4.55 -10.73
CA PHE A 46 -1.72 4.96 -12.05
C PHE A 46 -1.91 3.87 -13.11
N LEU A 47 -1.58 2.62 -12.79
CA LEU A 47 -1.81 1.47 -13.68
C LEU A 47 -3.29 1.24 -13.97
N THR A 48 -4.15 1.31 -12.95
CA THR A 48 -5.60 1.18 -13.16
C THR A 48 -6.19 2.30 -14.01
N GLU A 49 -5.64 3.53 -13.94
CA GLU A 49 -6.05 4.64 -14.80
C GLU A 49 -5.56 4.47 -16.25
N LEU A 50 -4.40 3.85 -16.45
CA LEU A 50 -3.91 3.49 -17.79
C LEU A 50 -4.73 2.38 -18.43
N GLU A 51 -5.09 1.33 -17.69
CA GLU A 51 -5.88 0.21 -18.19
C GLU A 51 -7.36 0.60 -18.44
N SER A 52 -7.87 1.57 -17.70
CA SER A 52 -9.23 2.10 -17.89
C SER A 52 -9.37 3.05 -19.10
N LYS A 53 -8.27 3.36 -19.81
CA LYS A 53 -8.23 4.25 -20.99
C LYS A 53 -8.05 3.46 -22.27
#